data_AF-A0A939DN70-F1
#
_entry.id   AF-A0A939DN70-F1
#
_cell.length_a   1.000
_cell.length_b   1.000
_cell.length_c   1.000
_cell.angle_alpha   90.00
_cell.angle_beta   90.00
_cell.angle_gamma   90.00
#
_symmetry.space_group_name_H-M   'P 1'
#
loop_
_entity.id
_entity.type
_entity.pdbx_description
1 polymer ?
#
loop_
_entity_poly.entity_id
_entity_poly.type
_entity_poly.pdbx_seq_one_letter_code
_entity_poly.pdbx_strand_id
1 'polypeptide(L)'
;MINANEGILVPLIVFSSFVIALGMLLFYQYAKKRAFLGLIEKAIKTREDLTPDVIKAIAGQLYASNRDLRRGLFALLLGLAICGFSVAVDFPHRGNIDLNDALYGIALFPLLSGIGYLLLHLFEKQ
;
A
#
# COMPACT_ATOMS: atom_id res chain seq x y z
N MET A 1 -12.49 -28.80 -19.65
CA MET A 1 -11.02 -28.73 -19.52
C MET A 1 -10.64 -27.27 -19.58
N ILE A 2 -10.38 -26.62 -18.43
CA ILE A 2 -9.85 -25.26 -18.41
C ILE A 2 -8.42 -25.35 -18.94
N ASN A 3 -8.08 -24.58 -19.97
CA ASN A 3 -6.74 -24.59 -20.54
C ASN A 3 -5.74 -24.20 -19.44
N ALA A 4 -4.68 -24.98 -19.25
CA ALA A 4 -3.66 -24.74 -18.21
C ALA A 4 -3.06 -23.32 -18.27
N ASN A 5 -3.13 -22.66 -19.44
CA ASN A 5 -2.71 -21.28 -19.62
C ASN A 5 -3.65 -20.27 -18.93
N GLU A 6 -4.96 -20.51 -18.92
CA GLU A 6 -5.96 -19.60 -18.31
C GLU A 6 -5.86 -19.59 -16.78
N GLY A 7 -5.53 -20.74 -16.16
CA GLY A 7 -5.35 -20.86 -14.72
C GLY A 7 -4.17 -20.04 -14.17
N ILE A 8 -3.16 -19.76 -14.99
CA ILE A 8 -1.99 -18.95 -14.60
C ILE A 8 -2.16 -17.49 -15.01
N LEU A 9 -2.82 -17.24 -16.15
CA LEU A 9 -2.99 -15.89 -16.69
C LEU A 9 -3.89 -15.01 -15.81
N VAL A 10 -4.98 -15.58 -15.27
CA VAL A 10 -5.93 -14.82 -14.45
C VAL A 10 -5.30 -14.27 -13.16
N PRO A 11 -4.63 -15.09 -12.31
CA PRO A 11 -3.94 -14.57 -11.14
C PRO A 11 -2.89 -13.52 -11.51
N LEU A 12 -2.12 -13.76 -12.57
CA LEU A 12 -1.04 -12.86 -13.00
C LEU A 12 -1.57 -11.47 -13.35
N ILE A 13 -2.69 -11.37 -14.08
CA ILE A 13 -3.33 -10.09 -14.41
C ILE A 13 -3.84 -9.39 -13.15
N VAL A 14 -4.45 -10.12 -12.23
CA VAL A 14 -4.96 -9.56 -10.97
C VAL A 14 -3.80 -9.01 -10.12
N PHE A 15 -2.74 -9.78 -9.89
CA PHE A 15 -1.57 -9.33 -9.14
C PHE A 15 -0.88 -8.13 -9.79
N SER A 16 -0.68 -8.17 -11.10
CA SER A 16 -0.03 -7.06 -11.80
C SER A 16 -0.87 -5.78 -11.80
N SER A 17 -2.21 -5.88 -11.92
CA SER A 17 -3.10 -4.71 -11.76
C SER A 17 -2.96 -4.07 -10.37
N PHE A 18 -2.79 -4.91 -9.35
CA PHE A 18 -2.64 -4.48 -7.96
C PHE A 18 -1.31 -3.77 -7.74
N VAL A 19 -0.22 -4.34 -8.25
CA VAL A 19 1.12 -3.73 -8.23
C VAL A 19 1.15 -2.41 -8.98
N ILE A 20 0.51 -2.32 -10.14
CA ILE A 20 0.44 -1.09 -10.95
C ILE A 20 -0.35 -0.01 -10.20
N ALA A 21 -1.53 -0.32 -9.66
CA ALA A 21 -2.34 0.63 -8.91
C ALA A 21 -1.58 1.18 -7.70
N LEU A 22 -0.89 0.30 -6.97
CA LEU A 22 -0.11 0.68 -5.80
C LEU A 22 1.14 1.49 -6.19
N GLY A 23 1.82 1.11 -7.27
CA GLY A 23 2.92 1.86 -7.86
C GLY A 23 2.50 3.26 -8.31
N MET A 24 1.31 3.40 -8.91
CA MET A 24 0.74 4.68 -9.33
C MET A 24 0.45 5.58 -8.13
N LEU A 25 -0.12 5.03 -7.05
CA LEU A 25 -0.34 5.74 -5.79
C LEU A 25 0.97 6.26 -5.18
N LEU A 26 2.00 5.41 -5.14
CA LEU A 26 3.32 5.78 -4.64
C LEU A 26 3.99 6.84 -5.53
N PHE A 27 3.91 6.69 -6.85
CA PHE A 27 4.44 7.65 -7.81
C PHE A 27 3.77 9.03 -7.64
N TYR A 28 2.45 9.07 -7.48
CA TYR A 28 1.73 10.32 -7.26
C TYR A 28 2.15 11.02 -5.95
N GLN A 29 2.36 10.26 -4.88
CA GLN A 29 2.88 10.79 -3.62
C GLN A 29 4.30 11.33 -3.75
N TYR A 30 5.16 10.62 -4.49
CA TYR A 30 6.52 11.05 -4.79
C TYR A 30 6.52 12.34 -5.63
N ALA A 31 5.68 12.41 -6.67
CA ALA A 31 5.55 13.58 -7.52
C ALA A 31 5.11 14.83 -6.73
N LYS A 32 4.14 14.70 -5.81
CA LYS A 32 3.72 15.79 -4.91
C LYS A 32 4.87 16.33 -4.06
N LYS A 33 5.63 15.43 -3.42
CA LYS A 33 6.79 15.83 -2.60
C LYS A 33 7.85 16.54 -3.43
N ARG A 34 8.16 16.02 -4.62
CA ARG A 34 9.15 16.62 -5.52
C ARG A 34 8.71 18.01 -5.99
N ALA A 35 7.44 18.17 -6.35
CA ALA A 35 6.89 19.46 -6.74
C ALA A 35 6.96 20.48 -5.59
N PHE A 36 6.62 20.07 -4.37
CA PHE A 36 6.70 20.94 -3.20
C PHE A 36 8.12 21.41 -2.88
N LEU A 37 9.09 20.49 -2.89
CA LEU A 37 10.50 20.85 -2.68
C LEU A 37 10.99 21.85 -3.74
N GLY A 38 10.56 21.68 -4.99
CA GLY A 38 10.88 22.63 -6.07
C GLY A 38 10.24 24.01 -5.88
N LEU A 39 9.04 24.09 -5.29
CA LEU A 39 8.39 25.36 -4.95
C LEU A 39 9.14 26.08 -3.81
N ILE A 40 9.54 25.35 -2.76
CA ILE A 40 10.37 25.91 -1.68
C ILE A 40 11.69 26.44 -2.24
N GLU A 41 12.38 25.65 -3.06
CA GLU A 41 13.65 26.04 -3.65
C GLU A 41 13.52 27.33 -4.49
N LYS A 42 12.46 27.45 -5.29
CA LYS A 42 12.17 28.67 -6.06
C LYS A 42 11.87 29.87 -5.16
N ALA A 43 11.03 29.70 -4.15
CA ALA A 43 10.64 30.81 -3.29
C ALA A 43 11.80 31.37 -2.46
N ILE A 44 12.71 30.49 -1.98
CA ILE A 44 13.97 30.91 -1.34
C ILE A 44 14.83 31.73 -2.31
N LYS A 45 14.94 31.30 -3.58
CA LYS A 45 15.72 31.99 -4.61
C LYS A 45 15.14 33.35 -4.99
N THR A 46 13.82 33.53 -4.94
CA THR A 46 13.12 34.75 -5.36
C THR A 46 13.06 35.84 -4.26
N ARG A 47 13.55 35.58 -3.04
CA ARG A 47 13.40 36.47 -1.87
C ARG A 47 11.94 36.87 -1.60
N GLU A 48 11.01 35.96 -1.89
CA GLU A 48 9.65 36.10 -1.37
C GLU A 48 9.73 35.87 0.14
N ASP A 49 9.12 36.76 0.94
CA ASP A 49 9.06 36.65 2.41
C ASP A 49 8.16 35.46 2.81
N LEU A 50 8.61 34.25 2.50
CA LEU A 50 8.09 33.04 3.12
C LEU A 50 8.59 33.00 4.55
N THR A 51 7.78 33.54 5.44
CA THR A 51 8.00 33.40 6.87
C THR A 51 8.11 31.91 7.22
N PRO A 52 9.03 31.50 8.10
CA PRO A 52 9.21 30.10 8.50
C PRO A 52 7.91 29.42 8.97
N ASP A 53 6.96 30.21 9.50
CA ASP A 53 5.65 29.74 9.93
C ASP A 53 4.75 29.29 8.78
N VAL A 54 4.81 29.95 7.63
CA VAL A 54 4.08 29.56 6.41
C VAL A 54 4.65 28.25 5.86
N ILE A 55 5.97 28.12 5.84
CA ILE A 55 6.65 26.88 5.42
C ILE A 55 6.28 25.73 6.36
N LYS A 56 6.29 25.95 7.68
CA LYS A 56 5.89 24.94 8.68
C LYS A 56 4.42 24.55 8.56
N ALA A 57 3.51 25.50 8.31
CA ALA A 57 2.09 25.22 8.14
C ALA A 57 1.83 24.34 6.90
N ILE A 58 2.46 24.67 5.77
CA ILE A 58 2.31 23.92 4.53
C ILE A 58 3.03 22.56 4.59
N ALA A 59 4.24 22.53 5.16
CA ALA A 59 4.96 21.28 5.40
C ALA A 59 4.17 20.37 6.36
N GLY A 60 3.59 20.91 7.43
CA GLY A 60 2.72 20.18 8.35
C GLY A 60 1.55 19.49 7.62
N GLN A 61 0.90 20.16 6.68
CA GLN A 61 -0.16 19.57 5.86
C GLN A 61 0.34 18.50 4.87
N LEU A 62 1.55 18.66 4.32
CA LEU A 62 2.11 17.69 3.36
C LEU A 62 2.75 16.46 4.01
N TYR A 63 3.27 16.63 5.23
CA TYR A 63 3.87 15.56 6.03
C TYR A 63 2.89 14.94 7.04
N ALA A 64 1.67 15.50 7.18
CA ALA A 64 0.63 14.95 8.06
C ALA A 64 0.47 13.43 7.86
N SER A 65 0.60 12.74 8.99
CA SER A 65 0.61 11.30 9.32
C SER A 65 -0.08 10.33 8.34
N ASN A 66 0.38 10.27 7.09
CA ASN A 66 -0.04 9.23 6.13
C ASN A 66 0.96 8.07 6.06
N ARG A 67 2.01 8.08 6.90
CA ARG A 67 3.03 7.03 6.88
C ARG A 67 2.47 5.73 7.45
N ASP A 68 1.76 5.81 8.57
CA ASP A 68 1.18 4.63 9.21
C ASP A 68 -0.07 4.14 8.47
N LEU A 69 -0.86 5.05 7.89
CA LEU A 69 -1.93 4.71 6.95
C LEU A 69 -1.41 3.90 5.75
N ARG A 70 -0.29 4.32 5.14
CA ARG A 70 0.32 3.58 4.02
C ARG A 70 0.83 2.21 4.45
N ARG A 71 1.47 2.11 5.62
CA ARG A 71 1.98 0.84 6.15
C ARG A 71 0.84 -0.12 6.44
N GLY A 72 -0.24 0.37 7.03
CA GLY A 72 -1.45 -0.40 7.29
C GLY A 72 -2.12 -0.88 6.02
N LEU A 73 -2.32 0.03 5.06
CA LEU A 73 -2.89 -0.32 3.77
C LEU A 73 -2.03 -1.37 3.05
N PHE A 74 -0.71 -1.21 3.01
CA PHE A 74 0.19 -2.16 2.33
C PHE A 74 0.13 -3.55 2.99
N ALA A 75 0.16 -3.62 4.32
CA ALA A 75 0.08 -4.88 5.05
C ALA A 75 -1.28 -5.58 4.85
N LEU A 76 -2.38 -4.81 4.87
CA LEU A 76 -3.72 -5.34 4.60
C LEU A 76 -3.82 -5.94 3.20
N LEU A 77 -3.30 -5.22 2.21
CA LEU A 77 -3.31 -5.64 0.81
C LEU A 77 -2.42 -6.85 0.57
N LEU A 78 -1.28 -6.93 1.24
CA LEU A 78 -0.42 -8.12 1.20
C LEU A 78 -1.13 -9.36 1.76
N GLY A 79 -1.85 -9.23 2.88
CA GLY A 79 -2.65 -10.33 3.42
C GLY A 79 -3.75 -10.78 2.46
N LEU A 80 -4.51 -9.83 1.90
CA LEU A 80 -5.55 -10.13 0.91
C LEU A 80 -4.99 -10.76 -0.37
N ALA A 81 -3.82 -10.32 -0.81
CA ALA A 81 -3.10 -10.91 -1.95
C ALA A 81 -2.74 -12.38 -1.71
N ILE A 82 -2.24 -12.73 -0.52
CA ILE A 82 -1.90 -14.11 -0.17
C ILE A 82 -3.17 -14.97 -0.07
N CYS A 83 -4.24 -14.46 0.55
CA CYS A 83 -5.53 -15.18 0.57
C CYS A 83 -6.08 -15.39 -0.84
N GLY A 84 -6.09 -14.34 -1.66
CA GLY A 84 -6.56 -14.42 -3.04
C GLY A 84 -5.73 -15.38 -3.89
N PHE A 85 -4.41 -15.44 -3.67
CA PHE A 85 -3.53 -16.43 -4.30
C PHE A 85 -3.95 -17.85 -3.92
N SER A 86 -4.15 -18.11 -2.63
CA SER A 86 -4.53 -19.43 -2.14
C SER A 86 -5.85 -19.90 -2.76
N VAL A 87 -6.88 -19.05 -2.77
CA VAL A 87 -8.19 -19.36 -3.38
C VAL A 87 -8.05 -19.57 -4.89
N ALA A 88 -7.24 -18.77 -5.58
CA ALA A 88 -7.13 -18.83 -7.03
C ALA A 88 -6.38 -20.08 -7.52
N VAL A 89 -5.40 -20.57 -6.76
CA VAL A 89 -4.61 -21.75 -7.12
C VAL A 89 -5.30 -23.06 -6.70
N ASP A 90 -6.09 -23.03 -5.64
CA ASP A 90 -6.84 -24.18 -5.10
C ASP A 90 -5.95 -25.44 -4.99
N PHE A 91 -5.01 -25.40 -4.04
CA PHE A 91 -4.01 -26.45 -3.92
C PHE A 91 -4.66 -27.82 -3.64
N PRO A 92 -4.32 -28.86 -4.42
CA PRO A 92 -4.88 -30.19 -4.22
C PRO A 92 -4.42 -30.77 -2.89
N HIS A 93 -5.36 -31.30 -2.11
CA HIS A 93 -5.10 -31.97 -0.84
C HIS A 93 -4.30 -33.25 -1.05
N ARG A 94 -2.97 -33.14 -0.96
CA ARG A 94 -2.03 -34.27 -1.09
C ARG A 94 -1.16 -34.35 0.16
N GLY A 95 -1.75 -34.77 1.27
CA GLY A 95 -1.03 -34.98 2.53
C GLY A 95 -1.87 -34.69 3.76
N ASN A 96 -1.22 -34.66 4.93
CA ASN A 96 -1.85 -34.36 6.21
C ASN A 96 -2.02 -32.86 6.48
N ILE A 97 -1.42 -32.00 5.65
CA ILE A 97 -1.45 -30.55 5.80
C ILE A 97 -2.08 -29.98 4.54
N ASP A 98 -3.17 -29.22 4.71
CA ASP A 98 -3.72 -28.40 3.63
C ASP A 98 -2.85 -27.15 3.44
N LEU A 99 -2.31 -27.01 2.23
CA LEU A 99 -1.51 -25.86 1.85
C LEU A 99 -2.35 -24.58 1.83
N ASN A 100 -3.64 -24.67 1.51
CA ASN A 100 -4.52 -23.52 1.53
C ASN A 100 -4.68 -22.97 2.94
N ASP A 101 -4.96 -23.85 3.91
CA ASP A 101 -5.06 -23.49 5.32
C ASP A 101 -3.76 -22.87 5.87
N ALA A 102 -2.60 -23.43 5.48
CA ALA A 102 -1.31 -22.87 5.85
C ALA A 102 -1.11 -21.45 5.28
N LEU A 103 -1.49 -21.23 4.02
CA LEU A 103 -1.41 -19.92 3.37
C LEU A 103 -2.35 -18.90 3.99
N TYR A 104 -3.58 -19.28 4.34
CA TYR A 104 -4.50 -18.41 5.09
C TYR A 104 -3.94 -18.04 6.46
N GLY A 105 -3.33 -18.99 7.16
CA GLY A 105 -2.65 -18.75 8.43
C GLY A 105 -1.51 -17.73 8.32
N ILE A 106 -0.69 -17.84 7.26
CA ILE A 106 0.39 -16.88 7.01
C ILE A 106 -0.16 -15.51 6.60
N ALA A 107 -1.24 -15.48 5.80
CA ALA A 107 -1.89 -14.25 5.35
C ALA A 107 -2.52 -13.44 6.49
N LEU A 108 -2.98 -14.10 7.54
CA LEU A 108 -3.56 -13.47 8.73
C LEU A 108 -2.61 -12.47 9.39
N PHE A 109 -1.31 -12.74 9.40
CA PHE A 109 -0.31 -11.88 10.06
C PHE A 109 -0.24 -10.46 9.43
N PRO A 110 0.03 -10.31 8.12
CA PRO A 110 -0.01 -8.99 7.49
C PRO A 110 -1.42 -8.38 7.47
N LEU A 111 -2.49 -9.19 7.40
CA LEU A 111 -3.87 -8.70 7.40
C LEU A 111 -4.24 -8.02 8.72
N LEU A 112 -3.96 -8.67 9.86
CA LEU A 112 -4.17 -8.10 11.19
C LEU A 112 -3.25 -6.91 11.47
N SER A 113 -2.00 -6.97 11.04
CA SER A 113 -1.07 -5.84 11.12
C SER A 113 -1.61 -4.63 10.36
N GLY A 114 -2.16 -4.86 9.17
CA GLY A 114 -2.78 -3.84 8.34
C GLY A 114 -3.96 -3.17 9.03
N ILE A 115 -4.89 -3.97 9.57
CA ILE A 115 -6.02 -3.48 10.36
C ILE A 115 -5.53 -2.65 11.56
N GLY A 116 -4.52 -3.13 12.29
CA GLY A 116 -3.97 -2.42 13.45
C GLY A 116 -3.44 -1.03 13.12
N TYR A 117 -2.65 -0.90 12.05
CA TYR A 117 -2.18 0.41 11.58
C TYR A 117 -3.31 1.33 11.10
N LEU A 118 -4.34 0.78 10.47
CA LEU A 118 -5.51 1.57 10.04
C LEU A 118 -6.34 2.06 11.24
N LEU A 119 -6.51 1.23 12.27
CA LEU A 119 -7.18 1.61 13.52
C LEU A 119 -6.40 2.71 14.25
N LEU A 120 -5.08 2.56 14.38
CA LEU A 120 -4.24 3.60 14.98
C LEU A 120 -4.36 4.93 14.23
N HIS A 121 -4.40 4.91 12.90
CA HIS A 121 -4.64 6.11 12.12
C HIS A 121 -6.02 6.73 12.35
N LEU A 122 -7.06 5.92 12.59
CA LEU A 122 -8.40 6.41 12.91
C LEU A 122 -8.42 7.10 14.29
N PHE A 123 -7.75 6.52 15.29
CA PHE A 123 -7.65 7.08 16.64
C PHE A 123 -6.76 8.33 16.70
N GLU A 124 -5.68 8.42 15.91
CA GLU A 124 -4.86 9.64 15.80
C GLU A 124 -5.61 10.83 15.19
N LYS A 125 -6.73 10.58 14.49
CA LYS A 125 -7.52 11.60 13.81
C LYS A 125 -8.69 12.14 14.64
N GLN A 126 -9.01 11.52 15.77
CA GLN A 126 -10.00 12.00 16.75
C GLN A 126 -9.35 12.92 17.77
#